data_AF-A0A956IZG1-F1
#
_entry.id   AF-A0A956IZG1-F1
#
_cell.length_a   1.000
_cell.length_b   1.000
_cell.length_c   1.000
_cell.angle_alpha   90.00
_cell.angle_beta   90.00
_cell.angle_gamma   90.00
#
_symmetry.space_group_name_H-M   'P 1'
#
loop_
_entity.id
_entity.type
_entity.pdbx_description
1 polymer ?
#
loop_
_entity_poly.entity_id
_entity_poly.type
_entity_poly.pdbx_seq_one_letter_code
_entity_poly.pdbx_strand_id
1 'polypeptide(L)'
;MNMKRRTYGSLTSVLIGLSSVACAGPSPKGEAATGGAAGSSGSASQGGTSGVGADGGSGAGGAGAGGAGAGGTTVGGTGGTATAGNSGTGAAGGVAGSAGSGGSSGGAAGSSGGSAGSSGAAGASGAAGVGGTGGAATCSPPCGAHGSCDTTSTPVCVCESNYEGATCEACKSGFQDHDRNGTCEVACTVGACVTGGFCQDASGTLACVYPGSCAALKALNPAAGDGEHQLFVGNDPQKPAQIFCNDMAGTPLEYLTLINPNTFTNDYSNTPAPTQVVTYTKIRVDLATLKVGIEDPTFASSDTASPVTPYATITSCHSNTGAGVVGSGVADIRGTQFAFDDTFTNFGFCSSGGGSFTDNFQRFEFTADGQCGSYGPSELANEIGDSCFNIPATPDGERNFVLQLKYFP
;
A
#
# COMPACT_ATOMS: atom_id res chain seq x y z
N MET A 1 -15.30 -43.41 2.73
CA MET A 1 -15.19 -41.99 3.15
C MET A 1 -14.68 -41.97 4.58
N ASN A 2 -13.63 -41.19 4.90
CA ASN A 2 -13.07 -41.14 6.26
C ASN A 2 -12.42 -39.76 6.49
N MET A 3 -13.07 -38.89 7.27
CA MET A 3 -12.55 -37.55 7.58
C MET A 3 -11.65 -37.61 8.83
N LYS A 4 -10.34 -37.42 8.65
CA LYS A 4 -9.43 -37.11 9.77
C LYS A 4 -9.74 -35.70 10.28
N ARG A 5 -10.31 -35.57 11.48
CA ARG A 5 -10.27 -34.31 12.24
C ARG A 5 -8.81 -34.00 12.57
N ARG A 6 -8.34 -32.78 12.27
CA ARG A 6 -7.10 -32.23 12.84
C ARG A 6 -7.44 -31.47 14.11
N THR A 7 -6.77 -31.78 15.20
CA THR A 7 -6.81 -30.96 16.42
C THR A 7 -5.92 -29.74 16.21
N TYR A 8 -6.47 -28.54 16.33
CA TYR A 8 -5.66 -27.31 16.42
C TYR A 8 -5.24 -27.07 17.87
N GLY A 9 -4.00 -26.60 18.07
CA GLY A 9 -3.46 -26.29 19.38
C GLY A 9 -4.07 -25.02 19.97
N SER A 10 -4.13 -24.94 21.30
CA SER A 10 -4.60 -23.77 22.03
C SER A 10 -3.69 -22.57 21.78
N LEU A 11 -4.18 -21.54 21.08
CA LEU A 11 -3.57 -20.21 21.08
C LEU A 11 -3.93 -19.51 22.38
N THR A 12 -2.92 -19.15 23.17
CA THR A 12 -3.11 -18.39 24.42
C THR A 12 -3.42 -16.94 24.09
N SER A 13 -4.71 -16.56 24.11
CA SER A 13 -5.14 -15.18 23.91
C SER A 13 -4.56 -14.25 24.99
N VAL A 14 -3.59 -13.41 24.62
CA VAL A 14 -3.17 -12.28 25.44
C VAL A 14 -4.24 -11.20 25.31
N LEU A 15 -5.16 -11.14 26.27
CA LEU A 15 -6.07 -9.99 26.37
C LEU A 15 -5.25 -8.75 26.76
N ILE A 16 -5.02 -7.87 25.79
CA ILE A 16 -4.58 -6.50 26.07
C ILE A 16 -5.78 -5.78 26.71
N GLY A 17 -5.65 -5.45 27.99
CA GLY A 17 -6.72 -4.86 28.78
C GLY A 17 -6.99 -3.40 28.43
N LEU A 18 -7.77 -3.15 27.37
CA LEU A 18 -8.47 -1.89 27.19
C LEU A 18 -9.45 -1.72 28.35
N SER A 19 -9.03 -0.98 29.38
CA SER A 19 -9.88 -0.59 30.50
C SER A 19 -10.95 0.35 29.97
N SER A 20 -12.17 -0.16 29.82
CA SER A 20 -13.34 0.64 29.47
C SER A 20 -13.54 1.74 30.51
N VAL A 21 -13.20 2.98 30.17
CA VAL A 21 -13.45 4.16 31.00
C VAL A 21 -14.95 4.42 31.00
N ALA A 22 -15.66 3.76 31.92
CA ALA A 22 -17.07 3.99 32.15
C ALA A 22 -17.25 5.40 32.75
N CYS A 23 -17.54 6.39 31.90
CA CYS A 23 -17.93 7.73 32.33
C CYS A 23 -19.17 7.63 33.23
N ALA A 24 -18.95 7.79 34.54
CA ALA A 24 -20.00 7.68 35.55
C ALA A 24 -20.91 8.92 35.52
N GLY A 25 -21.89 8.91 34.61
CA GLY A 25 -22.88 9.96 34.47
C GLY A 25 -23.65 10.20 35.78
N PRO A 26 -23.93 11.46 36.16
CA PRO A 26 -24.62 11.77 37.40
C PRO A 26 -26.08 11.27 37.34
N SER A 27 -26.50 10.49 38.34
CA SER A 27 -27.86 9.96 38.39
C SER A 27 -28.90 11.09 38.44
N PRO A 28 -29.93 11.08 37.58
CA PRO A 28 -30.98 12.09 37.60
C PRO A 28 -31.78 11.97 38.91
N LYS A 29 -31.82 13.05 39.68
CA LYS A 29 -32.78 13.18 40.80
C LYS A 29 -34.17 13.34 40.21
N GLY A 30 -35.10 12.46 40.57
CA GLY A 30 -36.47 12.54 40.09
C GLY A 30 -37.20 13.76 40.65
N GLU A 31 -37.76 14.59 39.77
CA GLU A 31 -38.78 15.58 40.12
C GLU A 31 -40.18 15.01 39.85
N ALA A 32 -41.16 15.44 40.65
CA ALA A 32 -42.48 14.81 40.70
C ALA A 32 -43.41 15.29 39.56
N ALA A 33 -44.09 14.35 38.92
CA ALA A 33 -45.14 14.67 37.96
C ALA A 33 -46.34 15.35 38.65
N THR A 34 -46.69 16.54 38.20
CA THR A 34 -48.00 17.17 38.45
C THR A 34 -48.64 17.51 37.10
N GLY A 35 -49.91 17.14 36.93
CA GLY A 35 -50.60 17.25 35.64
C GLY A 35 -51.22 18.61 35.38
N GLY A 36 -51.21 19.04 34.12
CA GLY A 36 -51.97 20.18 33.61
C GLY A 36 -52.53 19.83 32.23
N ALA A 37 -53.79 20.19 31.95
CA ALA A 37 -54.52 19.72 30.77
C ALA A 37 -54.77 20.84 29.74
N ALA A 38 -54.88 20.42 28.48
CA ALA A 38 -55.61 21.05 27.36
C ALA A 38 -55.46 22.58 27.13
N GLY A 39 -54.81 22.94 26.01
CA GLY A 39 -54.92 24.26 25.37
C GLY A 39 -54.70 24.12 23.87
N SER A 40 -55.58 24.69 23.04
CA SER A 40 -55.57 24.54 21.57
C SER A 40 -55.24 25.86 20.85
N SER A 41 -54.89 25.73 19.56
CA SER A 41 -55.00 26.76 18.50
C SER A 41 -54.24 28.08 18.66
N GLY A 42 -53.39 28.42 17.68
CA GLY A 42 -52.65 29.69 17.69
C GLY A 42 -51.76 29.96 16.47
N SER A 43 -52.29 29.80 15.25
CA SER A 43 -51.56 30.19 14.03
C SER A 43 -51.56 31.71 13.87
N ALA A 44 -50.38 32.35 13.82
CA ALA A 44 -50.23 33.78 13.54
C ALA A 44 -48.99 34.06 12.67
N SER A 45 -49.19 34.68 11.51
CA SER A 45 -48.16 35.01 10.54
C SER A 45 -47.98 36.52 10.40
N GLN A 46 -46.81 37.05 10.77
CA GLN A 46 -46.33 38.40 10.42
C GLN A 46 -44.81 38.35 10.23
N GLY A 47 -44.17 39.17 9.38
CA GLY A 47 -44.74 40.16 8.47
C GLY A 47 -44.14 41.56 8.64
N GLY A 48 -42.91 41.76 8.16
CA GLY A 48 -42.21 43.07 8.12
C GLY A 48 -40.69 42.84 8.08
N THR A 49 -39.87 43.19 7.07
CA THR A 49 -39.70 44.36 6.19
C THR A 49 -38.82 45.49 6.75
N SER A 50 -37.73 45.75 6.01
CA SER A 50 -37.01 47.03 5.89
C SER A 50 -36.13 47.51 7.06
N GLY A 51 -34.84 47.65 6.76
CA GLY A 51 -33.83 48.31 7.60
C GLY A 51 -32.59 48.64 6.76
N VAL A 52 -32.66 49.72 5.97
CA VAL A 52 -31.53 50.17 5.14
C VAL A 52 -30.63 51.10 5.96
N GLY A 53 -29.33 50.83 5.96
CA GLY A 53 -28.32 51.70 6.57
C GLY A 53 -27.03 51.64 5.75
N ALA A 54 -26.68 52.76 5.12
CA ALA A 54 -25.41 52.97 4.43
C ALA A 54 -24.60 54.05 5.17
N ASP A 55 -23.48 54.46 4.57
CA ASP A 55 -22.48 55.39 5.11
C ASP A 55 -21.66 54.82 6.29
N GLY A 56 -20.35 55.09 6.41
CA GLY A 56 -19.45 55.83 5.52
C GLY A 56 -18.23 56.32 6.32
N GLY A 57 -17.00 56.09 5.83
CA GLY A 57 -15.81 56.44 6.64
C GLY A 57 -14.46 56.07 6.03
N SER A 58 -14.02 56.81 5.01
CA SER A 58 -12.63 56.74 4.52
C SER A 58 -11.67 57.54 5.41
N GLY A 59 -10.58 56.94 5.88
CA GLY A 59 -9.50 57.62 6.61
C GLY A 59 -8.13 57.16 6.11
N ALA A 60 -7.21 58.10 5.86
CA ALA A 60 -5.90 57.84 5.28
C ALA A 60 -4.78 58.60 6.02
N GLY A 61 -3.54 58.10 5.91
CA GLY A 61 -2.33 58.78 6.36
C GLY A 61 -1.45 57.94 7.28
N GLY A 62 -0.15 57.85 6.98
CA GLY A 62 0.80 57.05 7.78
C GLY A 62 2.14 56.75 7.10
N ALA A 63 2.74 57.72 6.41
CA ALA A 63 4.07 57.54 5.83
C ALA A 63 5.17 57.68 6.91
N GLY A 64 6.13 56.76 6.93
CA GLY A 64 7.32 56.82 7.78
C GLY A 64 8.54 56.28 7.03
N ALA A 65 9.62 57.06 6.97
CA ALA A 65 10.82 56.73 6.22
C ALA A 65 12.09 56.96 7.06
N GLY A 66 13.11 56.15 6.81
CA GLY A 66 14.41 56.19 7.50
C GLY A 66 14.88 54.78 7.89
N GLY A 67 16.15 54.40 7.71
CA GLY A 67 17.25 55.16 7.11
C GLY A 67 18.41 54.22 6.74
N ALA A 68 19.35 54.71 5.93
CA ALA A 68 20.48 53.90 5.46
C ALA A 68 21.60 53.76 6.50
N GLY A 69 22.27 52.61 6.51
CA GLY A 69 23.53 52.38 7.20
C GLY A 69 24.45 51.55 6.32
N ALA A 70 25.64 52.05 6.00
CA ALA A 70 26.58 51.43 5.06
C ALA A 70 27.99 51.35 5.64
N GLY A 71 28.71 50.28 5.30
CA GLY A 71 30.10 49.99 5.72
C GLY A 71 30.28 48.52 6.15
N GLY A 72 31.42 47.87 5.93
CA GLY A 72 32.61 48.37 5.22
C GLY A 72 33.64 47.27 4.93
N THR A 73 34.06 47.21 3.68
CA THR A 73 35.10 46.38 3.01
C THR A 73 36.34 45.94 3.81
N THR A 74 36.64 44.63 3.78
CA THR A 74 37.98 44.00 3.60
C THR A 74 37.74 42.57 3.07
N VAL A 75 38.33 42.01 1.99
CA VAL A 75 39.65 42.05 1.32
C VAL A 75 40.62 40.95 1.81
N GLY A 76 40.94 40.01 0.91
CA GLY A 76 41.94 38.94 1.07
C GLY A 76 41.33 37.54 1.30
N GLY A 77 41.78 36.47 0.64
CA GLY A 77 42.72 36.39 -0.49
C GLY A 77 43.23 34.97 -0.81
N THR A 78 43.21 34.60 -2.10
CA THR A 78 44.08 33.61 -2.78
C THR A 78 44.30 32.18 -2.23
N GLY A 79 43.95 31.19 -3.06
CA GLY A 79 44.86 30.08 -3.41
C GLY A 79 44.55 28.68 -2.85
N GLY A 80 44.80 27.62 -3.65
CA GLY A 80 44.76 26.24 -3.16
C GLY A 80 44.36 25.13 -4.15
N THR A 81 45.01 25.00 -5.32
CA THR A 81 44.79 23.84 -6.22
C THR A 81 45.78 22.70 -5.98
N ALA A 82 45.32 21.59 -5.40
CA ALA A 82 45.92 20.24 -5.46
C ALA A 82 44.78 19.21 -5.26
N THR A 83 44.52 18.24 -6.14
CA THR A 83 45.34 17.13 -6.66
C THR A 83 45.33 15.90 -5.73
N ALA A 84 45.10 14.73 -6.33
CA ALA A 84 44.67 13.49 -5.66
C ALA A 84 45.72 12.82 -4.75
N GLY A 85 45.21 12.02 -3.80
CA GLY A 85 45.99 11.03 -3.04
C GLY A 85 45.15 9.76 -2.82
N ASN A 86 45.61 8.63 -3.38
CA ASN A 86 45.04 7.29 -3.16
C ASN A 86 46.07 6.43 -2.38
N SER A 87 45.65 5.27 -1.89
CA SER A 87 46.33 4.31 -0.98
C SER A 87 46.16 4.59 0.53
N GLY A 88 46.03 3.56 1.39
CA GLY A 88 45.84 2.14 1.04
C GLY A 88 45.78 1.14 2.21
N THR A 89 45.32 -0.06 1.88
CA THR A 89 45.80 -1.40 2.34
C THR A 89 46.12 -1.66 3.82
N GLY A 90 45.37 -2.60 4.42
CA GLY A 90 45.67 -3.28 5.70
C GLY A 90 44.41 -3.97 6.25
N ALA A 91 44.09 -5.26 6.08
CA ALA A 91 44.81 -6.53 5.86
C ALA A 91 45.13 -7.32 7.15
N ALA A 92 44.92 -8.65 7.07
CA ALA A 92 44.87 -9.66 8.16
C ALA A 92 43.67 -9.52 9.13
N GLY A 93 43.05 -10.61 9.65
CA GLY A 93 43.20 -12.04 9.34
C GLY A 93 42.75 -12.94 10.51
N GLY A 94 41.90 -13.95 10.30
CA GLY A 94 41.30 -14.72 11.42
C GLY A 94 40.51 -15.99 11.04
N VAL A 95 41.20 -16.94 10.40
CA VAL A 95 40.71 -18.21 9.83
C VAL A 95 39.91 -19.20 10.73
N ALA A 96 39.06 -19.98 10.04
CA ALA A 96 38.73 -21.41 10.21
C ALA A 96 37.70 -21.89 11.26
N GLY A 97 36.86 -22.86 10.81
CA GLY A 97 35.87 -23.57 11.63
C GLY A 97 35.05 -24.60 10.84
N SER A 98 35.69 -25.65 10.31
CA SER A 98 35.03 -26.65 9.42
C SER A 98 35.20 -28.10 9.91
N ALA A 99 34.12 -28.73 10.37
CA ALA A 99 33.95 -30.19 10.46
C ALA A 99 32.48 -30.54 10.78
N GLY A 100 31.91 -31.61 10.21
CA GLY A 100 30.51 -31.97 10.48
C GLY A 100 29.90 -33.15 9.70
N SER A 101 30.70 -34.10 9.19
CA SER A 101 30.20 -35.21 8.37
C SER A 101 29.86 -36.45 9.21
N GLY A 102 28.64 -36.99 9.07
CA GLY A 102 28.21 -38.28 9.63
C GLY A 102 26.84 -38.69 9.09
N GLY A 103 26.54 -39.99 8.95
CA GLY A 103 25.27 -40.42 8.36
C GLY A 103 25.00 -41.93 8.36
N SER A 104 23.95 -42.33 7.62
CA SER A 104 23.57 -43.69 7.19
C SER A 104 23.14 -44.73 8.24
N SER A 105 21.89 -45.23 8.14
CA SER A 105 21.58 -46.67 7.87
C SER A 105 20.07 -47.03 7.97
N GLY A 106 19.64 -48.05 7.19
CA GLY A 106 18.27 -48.64 7.16
C GLY A 106 17.23 -47.88 6.31
N GLY A 107 16.37 -48.46 5.46
CA GLY A 107 16.13 -49.87 5.08
C GLY A 107 15.07 -50.58 5.96
N ALA A 108 14.11 -51.39 5.46
CA ALA A 108 13.68 -51.78 4.11
C ALA A 108 12.23 -52.38 4.21
N ALA A 109 11.54 -53.07 3.28
CA ALA A 109 11.80 -53.63 1.93
C ALA A 109 10.46 -53.94 1.18
N GLY A 110 10.51 -54.30 -0.11
CA GLY A 110 9.41 -54.94 -0.88
C GLY A 110 8.54 -54.00 -1.75
N SER A 111 7.89 -54.44 -2.84
CA SER A 111 7.88 -55.74 -3.55
C SER A 111 7.48 -55.57 -5.02
N SER A 112 7.66 -56.60 -5.86
CA SER A 112 7.57 -56.54 -7.33
C SER A 112 6.17 -56.75 -7.94
N GLY A 113 5.92 -56.07 -9.07
CA GLY A 113 4.81 -56.29 -10.00
C GLY A 113 4.60 -55.08 -10.93
N GLY A 114 4.15 -55.22 -12.19
CA GLY A 114 3.91 -56.46 -12.93
C GLY A 114 3.02 -56.28 -14.17
N SER A 115 3.63 -55.93 -15.32
CA SER A 115 3.08 -56.06 -16.70
C SER A 115 1.97 -55.10 -17.19
N ALA A 116 2.10 -54.74 -18.48
CA ALA A 116 1.12 -54.18 -19.42
C ALA A 116 0.49 -52.78 -19.12
N GLY A 117 0.19 -51.95 -20.12
CA GLY A 117 0.54 -52.04 -21.55
C GLY A 117 -0.49 -51.40 -22.48
N SER A 118 -0.19 -50.24 -23.07
CA SER A 118 -1.08 -49.56 -24.02
C SER A 118 -0.33 -48.54 -24.90
N SER A 119 0.25 -49.00 -26.02
CA SER A 119 0.81 -48.13 -27.05
C SER A 119 -0.29 -47.56 -27.95
N GLY A 120 -0.79 -46.37 -27.61
CA GLY A 120 -1.67 -45.58 -28.48
C GLY A 120 -0.90 -44.98 -29.66
N ALA A 121 -1.48 -45.00 -30.86
CA ALA A 121 -0.76 -44.64 -32.08
C ALA A 121 -0.62 -43.11 -32.27
N ALA A 122 0.60 -42.66 -32.56
CA ALA A 122 0.84 -41.36 -33.17
C ALA A 122 0.54 -41.46 -34.68
N GLY A 123 -0.28 -40.55 -35.21
CA GLY A 123 -0.63 -40.51 -36.63
C GLY A 123 0.49 -39.92 -37.47
N ALA A 124 1.21 -40.76 -38.22
CA ALA A 124 2.25 -40.29 -39.15
C ALA A 124 1.63 -39.67 -40.41
N SER A 125 1.56 -38.34 -40.47
CA SER A 125 1.25 -37.58 -41.68
C SER A 125 2.44 -37.66 -42.66
N GLY A 126 2.47 -38.70 -43.48
CA GLY A 126 3.59 -38.99 -44.37
C GLY A 126 3.65 -38.11 -45.63
N ALA A 127 4.86 -37.64 -45.97
CA ALA A 127 5.19 -36.98 -47.24
C ALA A 127 6.54 -37.48 -47.81
N ALA A 128 6.83 -38.77 -47.69
CA ALA A 128 8.08 -39.39 -48.13
C ALA A 128 8.15 -39.59 -49.66
N GLY A 129 8.32 -38.50 -50.42
CA GLY A 129 8.55 -38.53 -51.87
C GLY A 129 9.97 -38.92 -52.24
N VAL A 130 10.31 -40.22 -52.19
CA VAL A 130 11.64 -40.72 -52.59
C VAL A 130 11.67 -41.05 -54.08
N GLY A 131 12.47 -40.33 -54.88
CA GLY A 131 12.40 -40.47 -56.34
C GLY A 131 13.48 -39.77 -57.17
N GLY A 132 14.72 -39.63 -56.69
CA GLY A 132 15.79 -38.99 -57.47
C GLY A 132 17.19 -39.32 -56.98
N THR A 133 17.87 -40.29 -57.61
CA THR A 133 19.25 -40.67 -57.29
C THR A 133 20.30 -39.77 -57.97
N GLY A 134 20.06 -38.47 -57.96
CA GLY A 134 21.12 -37.47 -58.08
C GLY A 134 21.53 -37.06 -56.67
N GLY A 135 22.83 -36.94 -56.40
CA GLY A 135 23.33 -36.57 -55.07
C GLY A 135 23.03 -35.11 -54.73
N ALA A 136 21.78 -34.82 -54.31
CA ALA A 136 21.43 -33.54 -53.70
C ALA A 136 22.33 -33.34 -52.47
N ALA A 137 23.02 -32.19 -52.40
CA ALA A 137 24.04 -31.94 -51.39
C ALA A 137 23.39 -31.68 -50.02
N THR A 138 23.09 -32.75 -49.29
CA THR A 138 22.56 -32.65 -47.91
C THR A 138 23.55 -31.90 -47.03
N CYS A 139 23.07 -30.89 -46.31
CA CYS A 139 23.82 -30.26 -45.24
C CYS A 139 24.30 -31.32 -44.24
N SER A 140 25.55 -31.17 -43.77
CA SER A 140 26.21 -32.09 -42.84
C SER A 140 26.91 -31.26 -41.76
N PRO A 141 26.34 -31.10 -40.55
CA PRO A 141 25.15 -31.79 -40.04
C PRO A 141 23.86 -31.42 -40.79
N PRO A 142 22.82 -32.28 -40.75
CA PRO A 142 21.51 -31.94 -41.29
C PRO A 142 20.93 -30.75 -40.52
N CYS A 143 20.13 -29.95 -41.22
CA CYS A 143 19.31 -28.94 -40.58
C CYS A 143 18.21 -29.63 -39.77
N GLY A 144 17.97 -29.16 -38.55
CA GLY A 144 16.89 -29.61 -37.69
C GLY A 144 15.52 -29.11 -38.18
N ALA A 145 14.50 -29.25 -37.34
CA ALA A 145 13.11 -28.99 -37.71
C ALA A 145 12.82 -27.57 -38.25
N HIS A 146 13.65 -26.58 -37.87
CA HIS A 146 13.47 -25.16 -38.18
C HIS A 146 14.51 -24.60 -39.16
N GLY A 147 15.08 -25.45 -40.02
CA GLY A 147 16.08 -25.04 -41.01
C GLY A 147 15.94 -25.74 -42.36
N SER A 148 16.03 -24.96 -43.45
CA SER A 148 16.15 -25.48 -44.81
C SER A 148 17.61 -25.47 -45.25
N CYS A 149 18.08 -26.55 -45.89
CA CYS A 149 19.44 -26.59 -46.44
C CYS A 149 19.51 -25.80 -47.76
N ASP A 150 20.35 -24.76 -47.81
CA ASP A 150 20.71 -24.09 -49.07
C ASP A 150 21.93 -24.80 -49.68
N THR A 151 21.78 -25.28 -50.91
CA THR A 151 22.81 -25.99 -51.67
C THR A 151 23.30 -25.20 -52.90
N THR A 152 23.00 -23.90 -52.98
CA THR A 152 23.44 -23.02 -54.08
C THR A 152 24.92 -22.64 -53.97
N SER A 153 25.52 -22.82 -52.79
CA SER A 153 26.94 -22.62 -52.52
C SER A 153 27.48 -23.75 -51.62
N THR A 154 28.43 -23.48 -50.72
CA THR A 154 28.79 -24.41 -49.65
C THR A 154 27.53 -24.73 -48.82
N PRO A 155 27.13 -26.00 -48.61
CA PRO A 155 25.86 -26.31 -47.96
C PRO A 155 25.74 -25.70 -46.55
N VAL A 156 24.73 -24.85 -46.36
CA VAL A 156 24.46 -24.12 -45.12
C VAL A 156 22.98 -24.17 -44.78
N CYS A 157 22.65 -24.31 -43.49
CA CYS A 157 21.27 -24.26 -43.02
C CYS A 157 20.79 -22.81 -42.92
N VAL A 158 19.68 -22.52 -43.60
CA VAL A 158 18.93 -21.26 -43.51
C VAL A 158 17.80 -21.47 -42.51
N CYS A 159 17.91 -20.82 -41.35
CA CYS A 159 16.99 -20.99 -40.23
C CYS A 159 15.73 -20.14 -40.35
N GLU A 160 14.64 -20.59 -39.72
CA GLU A 160 13.46 -19.78 -39.48
C GLU A 160 13.77 -18.56 -38.60
N SER A 161 12.89 -17.55 -38.62
CA SER A 161 13.22 -16.19 -38.14
C SER A 161 13.66 -16.08 -36.66
N ASN A 162 13.26 -17.04 -35.82
CA ASN A 162 13.51 -17.09 -34.38
C ASN A 162 14.63 -18.08 -33.99
N TYR A 163 15.27 -18.74 -34.97
CA TYR A 163 16.25 -19.81 -34.75
C TYR A 163 17.62 -19.43 -35.32
N GLU A 164 18.69 -19.98 -34.74
CA GLU A 164 20.07 -19.82 -35.18
C GLU A 164 20.93 -21.07 -34.94
N GLY A 165 22.24 -20.97 -35.23
CA GLY A 165 23.20 -22.06 -35.08
C GLY A 165 23.26 -22.99 -36.31
N ALA A 166 24.27 -23.86 -36.34
CA ALA A 166 24.59 -24.67 -37.52
C ALA A 166 23.52 -25.70 -37.91
N THR A 167 22.62 -26.07 -36.98
CA THR A 167 21.49 -26.98 -37.21
C THR A 167 20.13 -26.29 -37.12
N CYS A 168 20.06 -24.98 -36.84
CA CYS A 168 18.81 -24.25 -36.57
C CYS A 168 17.99 -24.81 -35.37
N GLU A 169 18.64 -25.44 -34.41
CA GLU A 169 18.03 -25.98 -33.18
C GLU A 169 18.25 -25.08 -31.96
N ALA A 170 19.03 -24.00 -32.08
CA ALA A 170 19.21 -23.01 -31.03
C ALA A 170 18.25 -21.84 -31.22
N CYS A 171 17.70 -21.32 -30.13
CA CYS A 171 16.95 -20.07 -30.20
C CYS A 171 17.87 -18.90 -30.48
N LYS A 172 17.41 -18.03 -31.38
CA LYS A 172 18.12 -16.82 -31.80
C LYS A 172 18.26 -15.83 -30.66
N SER A 173 19.31 -15.01 -30.66
CA SER A 173 19.46 -13.94 -29.67
C SER A 173 18.19 -13.07 -29.59
N GLY A 174 17.56 -13.04 -28.41
CA GLY A 174 16.23 -12.45 -28.17
C GLY A 174 15.06 -13.45 -28.09
N PHE A 175 15.32 -14.76 -28.21
CA PHE A 175 14.34 -15.86 -28.15
C PHE A 175 14.81 -17.00 -27.22
N GLN A 176 13.87 -17.81 -26.71
CA GLN A 176 14.12 -18.92 -25.76
C GLN A 176 13.07 -20.04 -25.88
N ASP A 177 13.41 -21.22 -25.34
CA ASP A 177 12.59 -22.44 -25.25
C ASP A 177 12.78 -23.05 -23.84
N HIS A 178 12.38 -22.30 -22.80
CA HIS A 178 12.61 -22.67 -21.39
C HIS A 178 11.74 -23.85 -20.91
N ASP A 179 10.54 -24.03 -21.46
CA ASP A 179 9.70 -25.21 -21.20
C ASP A 179 10.10 -26.43 -22.06
N ARG A 180 10.95 -26.22 -23.08
CA ARG A 180 11.54 -27.25 -23.97
C ARG A 180 10.52 -27.95 -24.83
N ASN A 181 9.56 -27.19 -25.35
CA ASN A 181 8.59 -27.69 -26.33
C ASN A 181 9.15 -27.67 -27.77
N GLY A 182 10.28 -26.98 -27.99
CA GLY A 182 10.95 -26.82 -29.29
C GLY A 182 10.63 -25.51 -30.02
N THR A 183 9.74 -24.68 -29.45
CA THR A 183 9.33 -23.39 -30.02
C THR A 183 10.14 -22.26 -29.40
N CYS A 184 10.91 -21.55 -30.22
CA CYS A 184 11.65 -20.36 -29.77
C CYS A 184 10.73 -19.13 -29.74
N GLU A 185 10.13 -18.86 -28.57
CA GLU A 185 9.35 -17.65 -28.28
C GLU A 185 10.24 -16.50 -27.79
N VAL A 186 9.69 -15.28 -27.68
CA VAL A 186 10.45 -14.09 -27.28
C VAL A 186 11.04 -14.28 -25.87
N ALA A 187 12.32 -13.98 -25.70
CA ALA A 187 13.02 -14.12 -24.44
C ALA A 187 12.80 -12.95 -23.49
N CYS A 188 12.97 -13.25 -22.20
CA CYS A 188 12.89 -12.29 -21.11
C CYS A 188 14.07 -11.30 -21.10
N THR A 189 14.10 -10.42 -22.11
CA THR A 189 15.12 -9.38 -22.30
C THR A 189 14.81 -8.14 -21.47
N VAL A 190 15.86 -7.42 -21.08
CA VAL A 190 15.75 -6.16 -20.33
C VAL A 190 14.92 -5.16 -21.14
N GLY A 191 13.77 -4.75 -20.59
CA GLY A 191 12.83 -3.82 -21.25
C GLY A 191 11.61 -4.47 -21.91
N ALA A 192 11.43 -5.79 -21.83
CA ALA A 192 10.25 -6.47 -22.36
C ALA A 192 8.93 -6.10 -21.63
N CYS A 193 9.02 -5.58 -20.40
CA CYS A 193 7.89 -5.09 -19.60
C CYS A 193 8.06 -3.60 -19.30
N VAL A 194 6.95 -2.86 -19.12
CA VAL A 194 7.00 -1.46 -18.65
C VAL A 194 7.63 -1.34 -17.25
N THR A 195 8.19 -0.17 -16.95
CA THR A 195 8.89 0.15 -15.68
C THR A 195 8.16 -0.38 -14.45
N GLY A 196 8.85 -1.20 -13.64
CA GLY A 196 8.31 -1.87 -12.45
C GLY A 196 7.75 -3.29 -12.69
N GLY A 197 7.55 -3.69 -13.95
CA GLY A 197 7.16 -5.06 -14.31
C GLY A 197 8.30 -6.06 -14.25
N PHE A 198 8.07 -7.19 -13.61
CA PHE A 198 8.96 -8.34 -13.59
C PHE A 198 8.60 -9.28 -14.73
N CYS A 199 9.49 -9.40 -15.70
CA CYS A 199 9.36 -10.40 -16.75
C CYS A 199 9.58 -11.82 -16.20
N GLN A 200 8.80 -12.78 -16.68
CA GLN A 200 8.85 -14.21 -16.36
C GLN A 200 8.61 -15.00 -17.65
N ASP A 201 9.47 -15.97 -17.97
CA ASP A 201 9.34 -16.85 -19.16
C ASP A 201 9.43 -18.35 -18.82
N ALA A 202 9.35 -18.71 -17.53
CA ALA A 202 9.49 -20.08 -17.03
C ALA A 202 8.40 -21.08 -17.51
N SER A 203 7.39 -20.60 -18.24
CA SER A 203 6.33 -21.37 -18.88
C SER A 203 6.46 -21.41 -20.42
N GLY A 204 7.63 -21.13 -20.98
CA GLY A 204 7.87 -21.08 -22.43
C GLY A 204 7.41 -19.76 -23.07
N THR A 205 6.28 -19.21 -22.64
CA THR A 205 5.80 -17.88 -23.08
C THR A 205 6.19 -16.76 -22.11
N LEU A 206 6.56 -15.61 -22.67
CA LEU A 206 6.86 -14.38 -21.93
C LEU A 206 5.61 -13.77 -21.29
N ALA A 207 5.66 -13.58 -19.96
CA ALA A 207 4.64 -12.90 -19.16
C ALA A 207 5.26 -11.75 -18.35
N CYS A 208 4.54 -10.63 -18.26
CA CYS A 208 4.89 -9.52 -17.39
C CYS A 208 4.06 -9.57 -16.10
N VAL A 209 4.72 -9.69 -14.95
CA VAL A 209 4.11 -9.72 -13.63
C VAL A 209 4.34 -8.40 -12.91
N TYR A 210 3.26 -7.80 -12.42
CA TYR A 210 3.26 -6.48 -11.78
C TYR A 210 2.87 -6.66 -10.31
N PRO A 211 3.78 -6.47 -9.33
CA PRO A 211 3.46 -6.77 -7.93
C PRO A 211 2.47 -5.75 -7.36
N GLY A 212 1.28 -6.23 -6.99
CA GLY A 212 0.30 -5.47 -6.21
C GLY A 212 0.49 -5.54 -4.69
N SER A 213 1.63 -6.04 -4.20
CA SER A 213 1.99 -6.07 -2.78
C SER A 213 3.50 -6.15 -2.59
N CYS A 214 3.99 -5.70 -1.45
CA CYS A 214 5.36 -5.88 -0.97
C CYS A 214 5.72 -7.37 -0.84
N ALA A 215 4.76 -8.20 -0.43
CA ALA A 215 4.92 -9.66 -0.41
C ALA A 215 5.13 -10.26 -1.82
N ALA A 216 4.35 -9.82 -2.82
CA ALA A 216 4.54 -10.24 -4.22
C ALA A 216 5.89 -9.71 -4.79
N LEU A 217 6.24 -8.46 -4.49
CA LEU A 217 7.54 -7.88 -4.85
C LEU A 217 8.70 -8.70 -4.25
N LYS A 218 8.61 -9.10 -2.98
CA LYS A 218 9.64 -9.90 -2.31
C LYS A 218 9.77 -11.31 -2.90
N ALA A 219 8.66 -11.91 -3.36
CA ALA A 219 8.68 -13.20 -4.04
C ALA A 219 9.33 -13.12 -5.45
N LEU A 220 9.08 -12.05 -6.19
CA LEU A 220 9.68 -11.79 -7.52
C LEU A 220 11.15 -11.33 -7.41
N ASN A 221 11.49 -10.60 -6.34
CA ASN A 221 12.82 -10.09 -6.07
C ASN A 221 13.20 -10.34 -4.59
N PRO A 222 13.82 -11.49 -4.27
CA PRO A 222 14.27 -11.81 -2.91
C PRO A 222 15.29 -10.81 -2.33
N ALA A 223 15.99 -10.04 -3.19
CA ALA A 223 16.92 -9.00 -2.77
C ALA A 223 16.25 -7.65 -2.46
N ALA A 224 14.93 -7.49 -2.69
CA ALA A 224 14.20 -6.31 -2.27
C ALA A 224 14.18 -6.21 -0.73
N GLY A 225 14.54 -5.04 -0.21
CA GLY A 225 14.48 -4.68 1.22
C GLY A 225 13.53 -3.51 1.46
N ASP A 226 13.44 -3.08 2.71
CA ASP A 226 12.57 -1.98 3.15
C ASP A 226 12.89 -0.66 2.41
N GLY A 227 11.86 0.11 2.08
CA GLY A 227 11.99 1.34 1.29
C GLY A 227 10.78 1.66 0.41
N GLU A 228 10.85 2.77 -0.32
CA GLU A 228 9.85 3.14 -1.34
C GLU A 228 10.03 2.28 -2.60
N HIS A 229 8.96 1.59 -3.03
CA HIS A 229 8.91 0.79 -4.25
C HIS A 229 7.71 1.18 -5.11
N GLN A 230 7.79 0.91 -6.41
CA GLN A 230 6.67 1.04 -7.33
C GLN A 230 5.86 -0.27 -7.32
N LEU A 231 4.63 -0.23 -6.78
CA LEU A 231 3.67 -1.33 -6.79
C LEU A 231 2.48 -1.00 -7.70
N PHE A 232 1.61 -1.97 -7.97
CA PHE A 232 0.55 -1.85 -8.97
C PHE A 232 -0.81 -2.26 -8.41
N VAL A 233 -1.75 -1.31 -8.31
CA VAL A 233 -3.07 -1.56 -7.71
C VAL A 233 -3.82 -2.63 -8.50
N GLY A 234 -4.23 -3.71 -7.82
CA GLY A 234 -4.85 -4.88 -8.48
C GLY A 234 -3.93 -5.65 -9.44
N ASN A 235 -2.61 -5.44 -9.40
CA ASN A 235 -1.60 -5.90 -10.38
C ASN A 235 -1.76 -5.27 -11.78
N ASP A 236 -2.42 -4.11 -11.88
CA ASP A 236 -2.67 -3.42 -13.15
C ASP A 236 -1.48 -2.51 -13.54
N PRO A 237 -0.79 -2.75 -14.68
CA PRO A 237 0.35 -1.92 -15.12
C PRO A 237 -0.02 -0.48 -15.46
N GLN A 238 -1.31 -0.13 -15.56
CA GLN A 238 -1.80 1.24 -15.73
C GLN A 238 -2.12 1.93 -14.39
N LYS A 239 -1.94 1.25 -13.26
CA LYS A 239 -2.15 1.81 -11.90
C LYS A 239 -0.90 1.70 -11.00
N PRO A 240 0.26 2.25 -11.41
CA PRO A 240 1.43 2.31 -10.54
C PRO A 240 1.16 3.23 -9.34
N ALA A 241 1.68 2.85 -8.18
CA ALA A 241 1.67 3.64 -6.96
C ALA A 241 3.03 3.54 -6.26
N GLN A 242 3.51 4.65 -5.68
CA GLN A 242 4.69 4.66 -4.80
C GLN A 242 4.27 4.27 -3.39
N ILE A 243 4.82 3.16 -2.90
CA ILE A 243 4.45 2.53 -1.63
C ILE A 243 5.71 2.17 -0.87
N PHE A 244 5.74 2.50 0.43
CA PHE A 244 6.79 2.09 1.33
C PHE A 244 6.55 0.64 1.77
N CYS A 245 7.48 -0.25 1.45
CA CYS A 245 7.50 -1.60 2.00
C CYS A 245 8.28 -1.62 3.30
N ASN A 246 7.66 -2.14 4.35
CA ASN A 246 8.23 -2.33 5.68
C ASN A 246 8.32 -3.83 6.01
N ASP A 247 9.33 -4.23 6.78
CA ASP A 247 9.60 -5.62 7.18
C ASP A 247 9.67 -6.60 5.98
N MET A 248 10.43 -6.21 4.95
CA MET A 248 10.76 -7.07 3.80
C MET A 248 11.70 -8.23 4.16
N ALA A 249 12.03 -8.42 5.43
CA ALA A 249 12.78 -9.56 5.96
C ALA A 249 11.89 -10.56 6.73
N GLY A 250 10.82 -10.09 7.38
CA GLY A 250 9.84 -10.90 8.12
C GLY A 250 8.51 -11.01 7.37
N THR A 251 7.54 -10.16 7.72
CA THR A 251 6.21 -10.08 7.09
C THR A 251 6.07 -8.74 6.36
N PRO A 252 6.24 -8.70 5.02
CA PRO A 252 6.13 -7.48 4.25
C PRO A 252 4.78 -6.78 4.45
N LEU A 253 4.83 -5.46 4.70
CA LEU A 253 3.65 -4.60 4.88
C LEU A 253 3.75 -3.33 4.03
N GLU A 254 2.62 -2.96 3.43
CA GLU A 254 2.43 -1.82 2.56
C GLU A 254 2.02 -0.55 3.34
N TYR A 255 2.78 0.53 3.17
CA TYR A 255 2.47 1.84 3.75
C TYR A 255 2.48 2.94 2.68
N LEU A 256 1.43 3.76 2.67
CA LEU A 256 1.37 4.98 1.86
C LEU A 256 2.14 6.10 2.56
N THR A 257 3.16 6.64 1.90
CA THR A 257 3.96 7.76 2.43
C THR A 257 3.23 9.08 2.26
N LEU A 258 3.10 9.82 3.36
CA LEU A 258 2.47 11.14 3.37
C LEU A 258 3.52 12.21 3.06
N ILE A 259 3.35 12.95 1.95
CA ILE A 259 4.27 14.05 1.58
C ILE A 259 4.19 15.19 2.59
N ASN A 260 2.97 15.50 3.04
CA ASN A 260 2.71 16.38 4.19
C ASN A 260 2.36 15.47 5.39
N PRO A 261 3.12 15.47 6.49
CA PRO A 261 2.74 14.74 7.69
C PRO A 261 1.39 15.22 8.22
N ASN A 262 0.49 14.28 8.51
CA ASN A 262 -0.88 14.58 8.92
C ASN A 262 -0.98 14.64 10.43
N THR A 263 -1.42 15.80 10.94
CA THR A 263 -1.49 16.09 12.37
C THR A 263 -2.94 16.23 12.84
N PHE A 264 -3.25 15.59 13.96
CA PHE A 264 -4.57 15.56 14.61
C PHE A 264 -4.42 16.00 16.06
N THR A 265 -5.20 17.00 16.48
CA THR A 265 -5.25 17.51 17.85
C THR A 265 -6.53 17.03 18.51
N ASN A 266 -6.38 16.34 19.64
CA ASN A 266 -7.47 15.70 20.39
C ASN A 266 -7.54 16.28 21.81
N ASP A 267 -8.75 16.40 22.36
CA ASP A 267 -8.96 16.70 23.78
C ASP A 267 -9.61 15.47 24.44
N TYR A 268 -8.90 14.83 25.36
CA TYR A 268 -9.42 13.69 26.15
C TYR A 268 -9.81 14.10 27.57
N SER A 269 -10.05 15.39 27.82
CA SER A 269 -10.13 15.95 29.17
C SER A 269 -11.31 16.90 29.42
N ASN A 270 -12.13 16.56 30.42
CA ASN A 270 -13.24 17.38 30.92
C ASN A 270 -12.76 18.56 31.82
N THR A 271 -11.47 18.90 31.75
CA THR A 271 -10.69 19.83 32.58
C THR A 271 -9.48 20.27 31.77
N PRO A 272 -8.84 21.44 31.99
CA PRO A 272 -7.69 21.88 31.20
C PRO A 272 -6.43 20.99 31.44
N ALA A 273 -6.37 19.86 30.73
CA ALA A 273 -5.20 18.99 30.59
C ALA A 273 -4.53 19.25 29.23
N PRO A 274 -3.35 18.66 28.93
CA PRO A 274 -2.77 18.81 27.60
C PRO A 274 -3.60 18.07 26.55
N THR A 275 -3.94 18.78 25.47
CA THR A 275 -4.40 18.18 24.22
C THR A 275 -3.38 17.14 23.74
N GLN A 276 -3.84 15.98 23.25
CA GLN A 276 -2.96 15.07 22.54
C GLN A 276 -2.80 15.54 21.10
N VAL A 277 -1.57 15.82 20.69
CA VAL A 277 -1.20 15.95 19.28
C VAL A 277 -0.67 14.60 18.79
N VAL A 278 -1.23 14.10 17.69
CA VAL A 278 -0.76 12.92 16.96
C VAL A 278 -0.29 13.35 15.58
N THR A 279 0.84 12.84 15.10
CA THR A 279 1.31 13.07 13.73
C THR A 279 1.66 11.77 13.02
N TYR A 280 1.09 11.55 11.84
CA TYR A 280 1.37 10.42 10.96
C TYR A 280 2.32 10.85 9.82
N THR A 281 3.31 10.01 9.50
CA THR A 281 4.23 10.21 8.36
C THR A 281 4.05 9.17 7.25
N LYS A 282 3.49 8.00 7.58
CA LYS A 282 2.95 7.01 6.64
C LYS A 282 1.68 6.42 7.24
N ILE A 283 0.81 5.85 6.41
CA ILE A 283 -0.39 5.12 6.82
C ILE A 283 -0.40 3.74 6.18
N ARG A 284 -0.85 2.71 6.90
CA ARG A 284 -0.92 1.36 6.34
C ARG A 284 -2.04 1.27 5.30
N VAL A 285 -1.83 0.56 4.19
CA VAL A 285 -2.82 0.44 3.12
C VAL A 285 -2.84 -0.99 2.58
N ASP A 286 -4.02 -1.55 2.30
CA ASP A 286 -4.12 -2.75 1.48
C ASP A 286 -4.36 -2.35 0.02
N LEU A 287 -3.48 -2.75 -0.89
CA LEU A 287 -3.56 -2.42 -2.31
C LEU A 287 -4.54 -3.30 -3.10
N ALA A 288 -5.08 -4.36 -2.49
CA ALA A 288 -6.13 -5.20 -3.06
C ALA A 288 -7.54 -4.62 -2.82
N THR A 289 -7.82 -4.11 -1.62
CA THR A 289 -9.10 -3.47 -1.26
C THR A 289 -9.09 -1.94 -1.34
N LEU A 290 -7.91 -1.30 -1.38
CA LEU A 290 -7.70 0.13 -1.20
C LEU A 290 -8.18 0.70 0.15
N LYS A 291 -8.32 -0.14 1.18
CA LYS A 291 -8.58 0.33 2.54
C LYS A 291 -7.30 0.71 3.28
N VAL A 292 -7.41 1.68 4.18
CA VAL A 292 -6.34 2.14 5.09
C VAL A 292 -6.50 1.49 6.47
N GLY A 293 -5.39 0.99 6.99
CA GLY A 293 -5.26 0.43 8.34
C GLY A 293 -5.09 1.54 9.39
N ILE A 294 -6.19 2.09 9.92
CA ILE A 294 -6.14 3.33 10.73
C ILE A 294 -5.61 3.11 12.15
N GLU A 295 -5.77 1.91 12.71
CA GLU A 295 -5.28 1.56 14.05
C GLU A 295 -3.77 1.25 14.08
N ASP A 296 -3.06 1.26 12.93
CA ASP A 296 -1.63 0.95 12.86
C ASP A 296 -0.76 2.18 13.23
N PRO A 297 0.00 2.15 14.34
CA PRO A 297 0.75 3.31 14.81
C PRO A 297 2.21 3.34 14.33
N THR A 298 2.63 2.40 13.47
CA THR A 298 4.05 2.15 13.14
C THR A 298 4.82 3.38 12.66
N PHE A 299 4.15 4.30 11.95
CA PHE A 299 4.71 5.56 11.45
C PHE A 299 4.03 6.81 12.03
N ALA A 300 3.44 6.67 13.23
CA ALA A 300 2.82 7.73 13.99
C ALA A 300 3.68 8.14 15.21
N SER A 301 3.50 9.38 15.67
CA SER A 301 4.05 9.87 16.94
C SER A 301 3.00 10.65 17.72
N SER A 302 3.17 10.73 19.04
CA SER A 302 2.39 11.63 19.91
C SER A 302 3.30 12.38 20.87
N ASP A 303 2.85 13.56 21.29
CA ASP A 303 3.43 14.37 22.37
C ASP A 303 3.05 13.88 23.78
N THR A 304 2.08 12.96 23.89
CA THR A 304 1.62 12.35 25.15
C THR A 304 2.07 10.89 25.29
N ALA A 305 2.01 10.37 26.52
CA ALA A 305 2.17 8.95 26.81
C ALA A 305 0.85 8.14 26.66
N SER A 306 -0.23 8.77 26.18
CA SER A 306 -1.50 8.12 25.89
C SER A 306 -1.40 7.28 24.60
N PRO A 307 -2.30 6.29 24.38
CA PRO A 307 -2.38 5.58 23.11
C PRO A 307 -2.53 6.56 21.92
N VAL A 308 -1.94 6.19 20.77
CA VAL A 308 -2.06 6.96 19.53
C VAL A 308 -3.51 6.93 19.05
N THR A 309 -4.11 8.11 18.86
CA THR A 309 -5.43 8.25 18.21
C THR A 309 -5.36 7.72 16.77
N PRO A 310 -6.27 6.83 16.32
CA PRO A 310 -6.26 6.26 14.98
C PRO A 310 -6.25 7.29 13.85
N TYR A 311 -5.66 6.92 12.71
CA TYR A 311 -5.51 7.81 11.56
C TYR A 311 -6.86 8.35 11.06
N ALA A 312 -6.90 9.64 10.74
CA ALA A 312 -8.08 10.35 10.28
C ALA A 312 -9.28 10.29 11.25
N THR A 313 -9.03 10.07 12.55
CA THR A 313 -10.02 10.23 13.62
C THR A 313 -9.62 11.37 14.56
N ILE A 314 -10.62 12.03 15.16
CA ILE A 314 -10.45 13.10 16.15
C ILE A 314 -11.46 12.88 17.28
N THR A 315 -11.09 13.18 18.52
CA THR A 315 -11.97 13.18 19.70
C THR A 315 -11.82 14.50 20.50
N SER A 316 -12.95 14.99 21.02
CA SER A 316 -13.03 16.02 22.07
C SER A 316 -13.92 15.51 23.21
N CYS A 317 -13.45 15.64 24.44
CA CYS A 317 -14.18 15.34 25.68
C CYS A 317 -14.68 16.61 26.42
N HIS A 318 -14.80 17.73 25.71
CA HIS A 318 -15.17 18.99 26.33
C HIS A 318 -16.65 19.06 26.75
N SER A 319 -16.93 19.83 27.80
CA SER A 319 -18.31 20.13 28.21
C SER A 319 -19.00 21.05 27.21
N ASN A 320 -20.21 20.71 26.74
CA ASN A 320 -21.00 21.42 25.70
C ASN A 320 -21.36 22.90 26.01
N THR A 321 -20.71 23.56 26.98
CA THR A 321 -20.86 24.97 27.35
C THR A 321 -20.05 25.94 26.47
N GLY A 322 -19.41 25.46 25.39
CA GLY A 322 -18.92 26.31 24.30
C GLY A 322 -17.65 27.13 24.59
N ALA A 323 -16.75 26.64 25.44
CA ALA A 323 -15.49 27.31 25.81
C ALA A 323 -14.26 26.40 25.71
N GLY A 324 -14.35 25.34 24.89
CA GLY A 324 -13.37 24.25 24.83
C GLY A 324 -12.32 24.37 23.74
N VAL A 325 -11.35 23.47 23.80
CA VAL A 325 -10.51 23.15 22.64
C VAL A 325 -11.27 22.15 21.79
N VAL A 326 -11.83 22.62 20.68
CA VAL A 326 -12.41 21.75 19.64
C VAL A 326 -11.28 20.91 19.04
N GLY A 327 -11.45 19.59 19.01
CA GLY A 327 -10.51 18.69 18.35
C GLY A 327 -10.45 19.01 16.86
N SER A 328 -9.26 19.04 16.27
CA SER A 328 -9.05 19.53 14.89
C SER A 328 -7.86 18.86 14.20
N GLY A 329 -7.98 18.64 12.89
CA GLY A 329 -6.94 17.95 12.13
C GLY A 329 -7.17 17.94 10.62
N VAL A 330 -6.15 17.51 9.90
CA VAL A 330 -6.15 17.43 8.44
C VAL A 330 -5.61 16.08 8.00
N ALA A 331 -6.38 15.36 7.20
CA ALA A 331 -5.92 14.18 6.46
C ALA A 331 -5.61 14.60 5.01
N ASP A 332 -4.33 14.82 4.71
CA ASP A 332 -3.80 15.21 3.40
C ASP A 332 -3.02 14.04 2.78
N ILE A 333 -3.45 13.57 1.61
CA ILE A 333 -2.80 12.52 0.81
C ILE A 333 -2.38 13.04 -0.57
N ARG A 334 -2.29 14.37 -0.75
CA ARG A 334 -1.93 15.00 -2.03
C ARG A 334 -0.53 14.60 -2.50
N GLY A 335 -0.41 14.44 -3.82
CA GLY A 335 0.82 13.97 -4.47
C GLY A 335 1.05 12.45 -4.35
N THR A 336 0.15 11.72 -3.69
CA THR A 336 0.00 10.26 -3.87
C THR A 336 -0.95 9.96 -5.04
N GLN A 337 -0.97 8.70 -5.49
CA GLN A 337 -1.84 8.23 -6.58
C GLN A 337 -3.24 7.81 -6.07
N PHE A 338 -3.74 8.45 -5.01
CA PHE A 338 -4.97 8.09 -4.32
C PHE A 338 -5.80 9.31 -3.92
N ALA A 339 -7.11 9.12 -3.84
CA ALA A 339 -8.06 10.05 -3.24
C ALA A 339 -8.96 9.27 -2.26
N PHE A 340 -9.53 9.94 -1.26
CA PHE A 340 -10.54 9.34 -0.39
C PHE A 340 -11.77 8.94 -1.21
N ASP A 341 -12.38 7.78 -0.90
CA ASP A 341 -13.64 7.31 -1.48
C ASP A 341 -14.62 6.88 -0.39
N ASP A 342 -14.62 7.67 0.69
CA ASP A 342 -15.32 7.38 1.94
C ASP A 342 -16.16 8.58 2.39
N THR A 343 -17.03 8.32 3.36
CA THR A 343 -17.84 9.31 4.07
C THR A 343 -17.35 9.40 5.51
N PHE A 344 -17.33 10.62 6.07
CA PHE A 344 -16.94 10.85 7.46
C PHE A 344 -18.12 11.38 8.25
N THR A 345 -18.28 10.94 9.50
CA THR A 345 -19.41 11.31 10.35
C THR A 345 -19.02 11.42 11.84
N ASN A 346 -19.95 11.99 12.61
CA ASN A 346 -19.95 12.11 14.06
C ASN A 346 -20.23 10.75 14.74
N PHE A 347 -19.53 10.42 15.84
CA PHE A 347 -19.77 9.24 16.69
C PHE A 347 -19.33 9.47 18.15
N GLY A 348 -19.75 8.61 19.08
CA GLY A 348 -19.37 8.63 20.49
C GLY A 348 -20.49 9.06 21.46
N PHE A 349 -20.24 10.09 22.27
CA PHE A 349 -21.22 10.63 23.21
C PHE A 349 -21.47 12.12 22.96
N CYS A 350 -22.69 12.45 22.53
CA CYS A 350 -23.12 13.81 22.21
C CYS A 350 -22.17 14.50 21.23
N SER A 351 -21.80 13.77 20.18
CA SER A 351 -20.83 14.22 19.19
C SER A 351 -21.35 15.36 18.30
N SER A 352 -20.44 16.26 17.93
CA SER A 352 -20.70 17.41 17.10
C SER A 352 -19.42 17.82 16.38
N GLY A 353 -19.55 18.62 15.34
CA GLY A 353 -18.46 18.90 14.41
C GLY A 353 -18.80 18.42 13.01
N GLY A 354 -17.78 18.35 12.16
CA GLY A 354 -17.93 18.20 10.72
C GLY A 354 -16.59 18.33 10.01
N GLY A 355 -16.61 18.03 8.71
CA GLY A 355 -15.47 18.24 7.84
C GLY A 355 -15.85 18.42 6.37
N SER A 356 -14.87 18.79 5.56
CA SER A 356 -15.05 19.01 4.12
C SER A 356 -13.86 18.48 3.33
N PHE A 357 -14.15 17.80 2.21
CA PHE A 357 -13.14 17.43 1.23
C PHE A 357 -12.75 18.62 0.36
N THR A 358 -11.45 18.80 0.15
CA THR A 358 -10.87 19.74 -0.81
C THR A 358 -9.94 18.98 -1.76
N ASP A 359 -9.29 19.70 -2.69
CA ASP A 359 -8.20 19.16 -3.52
C ASP A 359 -8.54 17.81 -4.20
N ASN A 360 -9.67 17.74 -4.91
CA ASN A 360 -10.15 16.51 -5.59
C ASN A 360 -10.30 15.28 -4.67
N PHE A 361 -10.72 15.47 -3.42
CA PHE A 361 -10.80 14.43 -2.39
C PHE A 361 -9.43 13.86 -1.97
N GLN A 362 -8.32 14.59 -2.19
CA GLN A 362 -7.01 14.25 -1.63
C GLN A 362 -6.72 14.95 -0.28
N ARG A 363 -7.58 15.89 0.16
CA ARG A 363 -7.46 16.55 1.46
C ARG A 363 -8.81 16.58 2.16
N PHE A 364 -8.82 16.29 3.46
CA PHE A 364 -10.01 16.37 4.32
C PHE A 364 -9.66 17.16 5.58
N GLU A 365 -10.35 18.27 5.81
CA GLU A 365 -10.22 19.10 7.00
C GLU A 365 -11.45 18.92 7.87
N PHE A 366 -11.27 18.64 9.17
CA PHE A 366 -12.38 18.26 10.04
C PHE A 366 -12.14 18.59 11.52
N THR A 367 -13.25 18.63 12.27
CA THR A 367 -13.30 18.97 13.68
C THR A 367 -14.27 18.08 14.44
N ALA A 368 -14.01 17.86 15.74
CA ALA A 368 -14.90 17.17 16.66
C ALA A 368 -15.03 17.95 17.99
N ASP A 369 -16.26 18.06 18.50
CA ASP A 369 -16.58 18.57 19.84
C ASP A 369 -17.71 17.76 20.50
N GLY A 370 -17.81 17.81 21.83
CA GLY A 370 -18.86 17.13 22.60
C GLY A 370 -18.35 16.44 23.86
N GLN A 371 -19.27 15.79 24.58
CA GLN A 371 -18.99 15.10 25.86
C GLN A 371 -18.31 13.73 25.64
N CYS A 372 -17.13 13.75 25.02
CA CYS A 372 -16.45 12.63 24.36
C CYS A 372 -17.13 12.30 23.02
N GLY A 373 -17.23 13.35 22.20
CA GLY A 373 -17.63 13.29 20.81
C GLY A 373 -16.43 13.14 19.88
N SER A 374 -16.59 12.34 18.84
CA SER A 374 -15.54 12.01 17.87
C SER A 374 -16.02 12.19 16.43
N TYR A 375 -15.08 12.36 15.50
CA TYR A 375 -15.34 12.45 14.07
C TYR A 375 -14.31 11.65 13.29
N GLY A 376 -14.74 10.91 12.27
CA GLY A 376 -13.87 9.97 11.53
C GLY A 376 -14.60 9.18 10.45
N PRO A 377 -13.98 8.13 9.88
CA PRO A 377 -14.57 7.31 8.81
C PRO A 377 -15.87 6.65 9.25
N SER A 378 -16.86 6.54 8.33
CA SER A 378 -18.21 6.13 8.73
C SER A 378 -18.34 4.64 9.07
N GLU A 379 -17.44 3.79 8.58
CA GLU A 379 -17.40 2.37 8.95
C GLU A 379 -17.02 2.21 10.44
N LEU A 380 -15.98 2.92 10.91
CA LEU A 380 -15.64 3.03 12.35
C LEU A 380 -16.78 3.66 13.17
N ALA A 381 -17.40 4.72 12.64
CA ALA A 381 -18.49 5.41 13.31
C ALA A 381 -19.71 4.50 13.54
N ASN A 382 -20.02 3.60 12.60
CA ASN A 382 -21.08 2.61 12.74
C ASN A 382 -20.74 1.54 13.79
N GLU A 383 -19.49 1.10 13.89
CA GLU A 383 -19.07 0.18 14.96
C GLU A 383 -19.28 0.80 16.35
N ILE A 384 -18.96 2.08 16.54
CA ILE A 384 -18.99 2.74 17.85
C ILE A 384 -20.39 3.30 18.19
N GLY A 385 -21.13 3.80 17.20
CA GLY A 385 -22.43 4.45 17.35
C GLY A 385 -22.37 5.86 17.96
N ASP A 386 -23.53 6.49 18.17
CA ASP A 386 -23.67 7.69 19.00
C ASP A 386 -24.82 7.53 20.01
N SER A 387 -24.46 7.68 21.28
CA SER A 387 -25.32 7.44 22.43
C SER A 387 -26.32 8.55 22.75
N CYS A 388 -26.12 9.78 22.26
CA CYS A 388 -27.08 10.88 22.43
C CYS A 388 -28.10 10.95 21.28
N PHE A 389 -27.72 10.54 20.07
CA PHE A 389 -28.63 10.43 18.93
C PHE A 389 -29.31 9.06 18.82
N ASN A 390 -29.02 8.13 19.74
CA ASN A 390 -29.53 6.75 19.77
C ASN A 390 -29.15 5.94 18.50
N ILE A 391 -27.98 6.21 17.93
CA ILE A 391 -27.38 5.43 16.84
C ILE A 391 -26.67 4.24 17.47
N PRO A 392 -27.16 2.99 17.31
CA PRO A 392 -26.59 1.83 17.97
C PRO A 392 -25.26 1.43 17.34
N ALA A 393 -24.30 1.04 18.19
CA ALA A 393 -23.08 0.34 17.79
C ALA A 393 -23.40 -0.95 17.01
N THR A 394 -22.81 -1.12 15.83
CA THR A 394 -22.89 -2.35 15.03
C THR A 394 -21.50 -2.98 14.83
N PRO A 395 -20.90 -3.59 15.87
CA PRO A 395 -19.58 -4.21 15.76
C PRO A 395 -19.63 -5.49 14.91
N ASP A 396 -19.03 -5.42 13.73
CA ASP A 396 -18.71 -6.57 12.86
C ASP A 396 -17.35 -7.21 13.23
N GLY A 397 -16.41 -6.40 13.70
CA GLY A 397 -15.12 -6.80 14.27
C GLY A 397 -13.87 -6.41 13.47
N GLU A 398 -13.99 -5.67 12.36
CA GLU A 398 -12.84 -5.29 11.51
C GLU A 398 -12.45 -3.80 11.63
N ARG A 399 -12.13 -3.38 12.86
CA ARG A 399 -11.63 -2.05 13.25
C ARG A 399 -10.50 -1.44 12.41
N ASN A 400 -9.63 -2.28 11.85
CA ASN A 400 -8.34 -1.83 11.36
C ASN A 400 -8.48 -1.18 9.98
N PHE A 401 -9.07 -1.91 9.02
CA PHE A 401 -9.24 -1.47 7.64
C PHE A 401 -10.65 -0.90 7.42
N VAL A 402 -10.83 0.38 7.76
CA VAL A 402 -12.13 1.07 7.84
C VAL A 402 -12.18 2.45 7.17
N LEU A 403 -11.14 2.81 6.40
CA LEU A 403 -11.09 4.05 5.61
C LEU A 403 -10.81 3.72 4.14
N GLN A 404 -11.78 3.97 3.26
CA GLN A 404 -11.69 3.63 1.84
C GLN A 404 -10.97 4.70 0.99
N LEU A 405 -10.03 4.26 0.16
CA LEU A 405 -9.43 5.06 -0.91
C LEU A 405 -9.89 4.57 -2.29
N LYS A 406 -9.74 5.44 -3.29
CA LYS A 406 -9.74 5.09 -4.73
C LYS A 406 -8.42 5.49 -5.36
N TYR A 407 -8.03 4.77 -6.41
CA TYR A 407 -6.90 5.17 -7.25
C TYR A 407 -7.22 6.47 -8.01
N PHE A 408 -6.30 7.42 -7.98
CA PHE A 408 -6.44 8.75 -8.57
C PHE A 408 -5.11 9.11 -9.28
N PRO A 409 -5.05 9.03 -10.62
CA PRO A 409 -3.82 9.22 -11.40
C PRO A 409 -3.42 10.69 -11.59
#